data_AF-A0A7C5YRM9-F1
#
_entry.id   AF-A0A7C5YRM9-F1
#
_cell.length_a   1.000
_cell.length_b   1.000
_cell.length_c   1.000
_cell.angle_alpha   90.00
_cell.angle_beta   90.00
_cell.angle_gamma   90.00
#
_symmetry.space_group_name_H-M   'P 1'
#
loop_
_entity.id
_entity.type
_entity.pdbx_description
1 polymer ?
#
loop_
_entity_poly.entity_id
_entity_poly.type
_entity_poly.pdbx_seq_one_letter_code
_entity_poly.pdbx_strand_id
1 'polypeptide(L)' 'MKNVVSLKKRCDYCYFVKREGRLYIYCKKNPKHKQRQGRGHGKNVKKVRKSKGK' A
#
# COMPACT_ATOMS: atom_id res chain seq x y z
N MET A 1 -2.56 -1.69 13.15
CA MET A 1 -2.32 -1.88 11.69
C MET A 1 -0.85 -1.58 11.41
N LYS A 2 -0.13 -2.48 10.73
CA LYS A 2 1.31 -2.35 10.49
C LYS A 2 1.61 -1.61 9.19
N ASN A 3 2.49 -0.60 9.22
CA ASN A 3 2.93 0.10 8.01
C ASN A 3 4.14 -0.63 7.41
N VAL A 4 4.08 -1.02 6.13
CA VAL A 4 5.11 -1.81 5.44
C VAL A 4 5.31 -1.30 4.02
N VAL A 5 6.53 -1.40 3.49
CA VAL A 5 6.81 -0.98 2.09
C VAL A 5 6.13 -1.92 1.09
N SER A 6 6.21 -3.22 1.35
CA SER A 6 5.61 -4.28 0.50
C SER A 6 4.51 -5.00 1.26
N LEU A 7 3.31 -5.03 0.68
CA LEU A 7 2.15 -5.68 1.27
C LEU A 7 2.11 -7.17 0.89
N LYS A 8 1.87 -8.04 1.88
CA LYS A 8 1.72 -9.49 1.66
C LYS A 8 0.52 -10.04 2.43
N LYS A 9 -0.30 -10.87 1.77
CA LYS A 9 -1.36 -11.65 2.41
C LYS A 9 -0.73 -12.69 3.33
N ARG A 10 -1.31 -12.90 4.51
CA ARG A 10 -0.81 -13.87 5.50
C ARG A 10 -1.75 -15.06 5.70
N CYS A 11 -2.99 -14.95 5.23
CA CYS A 11 -4.01 -15.99 5.30
C CYS A 11 -5.02 -15.77 4.17
N ASP A 12 -5.93 -16.72 3.98
CA ASP A 12 -6.92 -16.68 2.88
C ASP A 12 -7.93 -15.55 3.04
N TYR A 13 -8.23 -15.17 4.30
CA TYR A 13 -9.11 -14.05 4.62
C TYR A 13 -8.48 -12.67 4.42
N CYS A 14 -7.21 -12.59 4.02
CA CYS A 14 -6.55 -11.33 3.71
C CYS A 14 -6.93 -10.86 2.30
N TYR A 15 -7.32 -9.60 2.18
CA TYR A 15 -7.66 -8.99 0.90
C TYR A 15 -7.10 -7.58 0.78
N PHE A 16 -6.85 -7.18 -0.47
CA PHE A 16 -6.34 -5.86 -0.79
C PHE A 16 -7.48 -4.85 -0.86
N VAL A 17 -7.24 -3.66 -0.30
CA VAL A 17 -8.19 -2.55 -0.36
C VAL A 17 -7.43 -1.29 -0.74
N LYS A 18 -7.93 -0.52 -1.69
CA LYS A 18 -7.38 0.78 -2.05
C LYS A 18 -8.24 1.88 -1.42
N ARG A 19 -7.64 2.73 -0.60
CA ARG A 19 -8.31 3.88 0.05
C ARG A 19 -7.42 5.10 -0.07
N GLU A 20 -7.97 6.22 -0.50
CA GLU A 20 -7.25 7.51 -0.58
C GLU A 20 -5.91 7.41 -1.34
N GLY A 21 -5.91 6.65 -2.44
CA GLY A 21 -4.72 6.43 -3.27
C GLY A 21 -3.63 5.52 -2.66
N ARG A 22 -3.86 4.91 -1.49
CA ARG A 22 -2.94 3.95 -0.85
C ARG A 22 -3.52 2.55 -0.83
N LEU A 23 -2.64 1.55 -0.94
CA LEU A 23 -3.02 0.15 -0.81
C LEU A 23 -2.94 -0.29 0.66
N TYR A 24 -3.87 -1.15 1.07
CA TYR A 24 -3.98 -1.74 2.38
C TYR A 24 -4.24 -3.24 2.26
N ILE A 25 -3.90 -3.99 3.30
CA ILE A 25 -4.41 -5.34 3.53
C ILE A 25 -5.32 -5.30 4.73
N TYR A 26 -6.56 -5.74 4.55
CA TYR A 26 -7.49 -6.03 5.62
C TYR A 26 -7.67 -7.54 5.76
N CYS A 27 -8.05 -7.97 6.97
CA CYS A 27 -8.39 -9.36 7.25
C CYS A 27 -9.63 -9.36 8.14
N LYS A 28 -10.64 -10.17 7.78
CA LYS A 28 -11.89 -10.28 8.53
C LYS A 28 -11.69 -11.03 9.85
N LYS A 29 -10.90 -12.12 9.82
CA LYS A 29 -10.72 -13.04 10.95
C LYS A 29 -9.67 -12.57 11.96
N ASN A 30 -8.57 -11.95 11.50
CA ASN A 30 -7.45 -11.59 12.39
C ASN A 30 -6.99 -10.13 12.19
N PRO A 31 -7.19 -9.23 13.18
CA PRO A 31 -6.81 -7.83 13.07
C PRO A 31 -5.28 -7.62 13.03
N LYS A 32 -4.46 -8.58 13.48
CA LYS A 32 -2.99 -8.49 13.43
C LYS A 32 -2.43 -8.50 12.00
N HIS A 33 -3.21 -9.00 11.03
CA HIS A 33 -2.79 -9.07 9.63
C HIS A 33 -3.01 -7.76 8.86
N LYS A 34 -3.67 -6.76 9.48
CA LYS A 34 -3.95 -5.46 8.86
C LYS A 34 -2.66 -4.72 8.57
N GLN A 35 -2.41 -4.41 7.29
CA GLN A 35 -1.21 -3.72 6.83
C GLN A 35 -1.54 -2.51 5.97
N ARG A 36 -0.67 -1.49 5.99
CA ARG A 36 -0.76 -0.28 5.16
C ARG A 36 0.52 -0.15 4.34
N GLN A 37 0.38 0.22 3.08
CA GLN A 37 1.54 0.56 2.26
C GLN A 37 2.16 1.87 2.77
N GLY A 38 3.36 1.75 3.33
CA GLY A 38 4.19 2.88 3.72
C GLY A 38 4.72 3.61 2.50
N ARG A 39 5.03 4.90 2.67
CA ARG A 39 5.84 5.62 1.69
C ARG A 39 7.26 5.08 1.81
N GLY A 40 7.69 4.22 0.89
CA GLY A 40 9.07 3.74 0.87
C GLY A 40 10.04 4.92 0.84
N HIS A 41 11.15 4.83 1.59
CA HIS A 41 12.26 5.76 1.44
C HIS A 41 12.73 5.70 -0.02
N GLY A 42 12.58 6.84 -0.72
CA GLY A 42 13.08 7.07 -2.07
C GLY A 42 12.37 6.27 -3.16
N LYS A 43 11.42 6.87 -3.87
CA LYS A 43 11.67 7.51 -5.17
C LYS A 43 10.58 8.54 -5.45
N ASN A 44 11.00 9.65 -6.02
CA ASN A 44 10.23 10.67 -6.71
C ASN A 44 9.00 10.14 -7.49
N VAL A 45 7.85 9.94 -6.86
CA VAL A 45 6.57 9.76 -7.60
C VAL A 45 6.03 11.11 -8.11
N LYS A 46 6.68 12.23 -7.78
CA LYS A 46 6.38 13.56 -8.34
C LYS A 46 7.20 13.94 -9.60
N LYS A 47 7.97 13.04 -10.21
CA LYS A 47 8.85 13.38 -11.37
C LYS A 47 8.60 12.59 -12.66
N VAL A 48 7.37 12.12 -12.90
CA VAL A 48 6.98 11.49 -14.18
C VAL A 48 5.93 12.31 -14.96
N ARG A 49 5.49 13.47 -14.46
CA ARG A 49 4.44 14.28 -15.12
C ARG A 49 4.84 15.71 -15.48
N LYS A 50 6.14 16.02 -15.63
CA LYS A 50 6.58 17.40 -15.95
C LYS A 50 7.79 17.51 -16.90
N SER A 51 7.94 16.56 -17.83
CA SER A 51 8.98 16.61 -18.88
C SER A 51 8.50 16.18 -20.28
N LYS A 52 7.18 16.17 -20.51
CA LYS A 52 6.60 16.06 -21.86
C LYS A 52 5.45 17.05 -22.00
N GLY A 53 5.80 18.32 -21.95
CA GLY A 53 4.98 19.44 -22.41
C GLY A 53 5.87 20.22 -23.38
N LYS A 54 5.33 20.45 -24.57
CA LYS A 54 5.90 21.06 -25.76
C LYS A 54 6.74 22.30 -25.49
#